data_AF-A0A938FWL0-F1
#
_entry.id   AF-A0A938FWL0-F1
#
_cell.length_a   1.000
_cell.length_b   1.000
_cell.length_c   1.000
_cell.angle_alpha   90.00
_cell.angle_beta   90.00
_cell.angle_gamma   90.00
#
_symmetry.space_group_name_H-M   'P 1'
#
loop_
_entity.id
_entity.type
_entity.pdbx_description
1 polymer ?
#
loop_
_entity_poly.entity_id
_entity_poly.type
_entity_poly.pdbx_seq_one_letter_code
_entity_poly.pdbx_strand_id
1 'polypeptide(L)'
;MERQILQAVPNPAPAPAPAPKPGLFDRVRAILKWARSVLADPGWVAGLAWAIATTLLLFLNNAWFAMPPFGSLKEVMAELGVAGLACGIVLLVAGYLKHYERDVARSPRHLYLVAIVAMCYLAFLLLLRTFMVPVAVNPVPALGMLLAVFVNWRVAMAVTLAVALPLALMPWQGHAYTLVGIAGAWVAIVSVRRIRERWDVGKAGILAGIAMAAGLAIAGPLSPTWELESWLRNIGLAALSGPISAVLVMGVLPYLERLTGITTAFTLLELANPAQELLRHLLLKAPGTYHHSILVGNLGEAAAEAIG
;
A
#
# COMPACT_ATOMS: atom_id res chain seq x y z
N MET A 1 -21.20 -67.52 -8.93
CA MET A 1 -22.28 -66.53 -8.76
C MET A 1 -21.78 -65.08 -8.86
N GLU A 2 -20.54 -64.85 -9.27
CA GLU A 2 -19.89 -63.51 -9.25
C GLU A 2 -19.73 -62.87 -10.65
N ARG A 3 -20.06 -63.60 -11.73
CA ARG A 3 -19.93 -63.12 -13.12
C ARG A 3 -21.19 -62.47 -13.70
N GLN A 4 -22.32 -62.46 -12.98
CA GLN A 4 -23.58 -61.87 -13.47
C GLN A 4 -23.89 -60.47 -12.93
N ILE A 5 -23.14 -59.97 -11.93
CA ILE A 5 -23.43 -58.66 -11.32
C ILE A 5 -22.73 -57.50 -12.06
N LEU A 6 -21.65 -57.78 -12.81
CA LEU A 6 -20.88 -56.74 -13.51
C LEU A 6 -21.45 -56.32 -14.88
N GLN A 7 -22.51 -56.96 -15.37
CA GLN A 7 -23.11 -56.62 -16.68
C GLN A 7 -24.26 -55.60 -16.59
N ALA A 8 -24.60 -55.10 -15.41
CA ALA A 8 -25.74 -54.21 -15.19
C ALA A 8 -25.37 -52.73 -14.93
N VAL A 9 -24.11 -52.32 -15.12
CA VAL A 9 -23.73 -50.90 -14.98
C VAL A 9 -23.95 -50.19 -16.34
N PRO A 10 -24.92 -49.26 -16.46
CA PRO A 10 -25.11 -48.50 -17.69
C PRO A 10 -23.87 -47.66 -17.95
N ASN A 11 -23.43 -47.62 -19.21
CA ASN A 11 -22.30 -46.83 -19.66
C ASN A 11 -22.46 -45.36 -19.18
N PRO A 12 -21.48 -44.76 -18.47
CA PRO A 12 -21.60 -43.39 -18.00
C PRO A 12 -21.85 -42.45 -19.19
N ALA A 13 -22.84 -41.58 -19.06
CA ALA A 13 -23.18 -40.60 -20.09
C ALA A 13 -21.93 -39.80 -20.50
N PRO A 14 -21.74 -39.50 -21.80
CA PRO A 14 -20.58 -38.75 -22.27
C PRO A 14 -20.50 -37.42 -21.51
N ALA A 15 -19.30 -37.11 -20.99
CA ALA A 15 -19.07 -35.88 -20.24
C ALA A 15 -19.56 -34.67 -21.06
N PRO A 16 -20.29 -33.72 -20.45
CA PRO A 16 -20.78 -32.54 -21.16
C PRO A 16 -19.61 -31.81 -21.80
N ALA A 17 -19.76 -31.45 -23.07
CA ALA A 17 -18.72 -30.75 -23.83
C ALA A 17 -18.24 -29.51 -23.04
N PRO A 18 -16.92 -29.24 -22.99
CA PRO A 18 -16.40 -28.08 -22.29
C PRO A 18 -17.04 -26.82 -22.86
N ALA A 19 -17.58 -25.98 -21.98
CA ALA A 19 -18.23 -24.73 -22.38
C ALA A 19 -17.30 -23.94 -23.32
N PRO A 20 -17.84 -23.35 -24.42
CA PRO A 20 -17.03 -22.62 -25.37
C PRO A 20 -16.27 -21.50 -24.65
N LYS A 21 -14.95 -21.48 -24.82
CA LYS A 21 -14.11 -20.45 -24.18
C LYS A 21 -14.62 -19.08 -24.62
N PRO A 22 -14.86 -18.14 -23.69
CA PRO A 22 -15.44 -16.84 -24.04
C PRO A 22 -14.57 -16.13 -25.06
N GLY A 23 -15.20 -15.74 -26.18
CA GLY A 23 -14.54 -15.06 -27.29
C GLY A 23 -14.00 -13.69 -26.89
N LEU A 24 -13.10 -13.13 -27.71
CA LEU A 24 -12.50 -11.81 -27.47
C LEU A 24 -13.57 -10.74 -27.19
N PHE A 25 -14.66 -10.72 -27.95
CA PHE A 25 -15.77 -9.77 -27.78
C PHE A 25 -16.53 -9.93 -26.46
N ASP A 26 -16.61 -11.13 -25.91
CA ASP A 26 -17.26 -11.36 -24.60
C ASP A 26 -16.35 -10.93 -23.46
N ARG A 27 -15.03 -11.12 -23.61
CA ARG A 27 -14.04 -10.57 -22.69
C ARG A 27 -14.04 -9.04 -22.71
N VAL A 28 -14.09 -8.43 -23.89
CA VAL A 28 -14.20 -6.97 -24.04
C VAL A 28 -15.50 -6.44 -23.44
N ARG A 29 -16.64 -7.09 -23.69
CA ARG A 29 -17.92 -6.72 -23.05
C ARG A 29 -17.89 -6.89 -21.54
N ALA A 30 -17.21 -7.92 -21.01
CA ALA A 30 -17.03 -8.10 -19.58
C ALA A 30 -16.18 -6.96 -18.98
N ILE A 31 -15.10 -6.55 -19.66
CA ILE A 31 -14.27 -5.40 -19.26
C ILE A 31 -15.08 -4.10 -19.31
N LEU A 32 -15.89 -3.87 -20.35
CA LEU A 32 -16.73 -2.68 -20.47
C LEU A 32 -17.84 -2.63 -19.40
N LYS A 33 -18.51 -3.76 -19.13
CA LYS A 33 -19.49 -3.87 -18.04
C LYS A 33 -18.84 -3.63 -16.69
N TRP A 34 -17.66 -4.19 -16.47
CA TRP A 34 -16.86 -3.97 -15.28
C TRP A 34 -16.48 -2.49 -15.12
N ALA A 35 -15.94 -1.85 -16.16
CA ALA A 35 -15.59 -0.43 -16.14
C ALA A 35 -16.81 0.46 -15.84
N ARG A 36 -17.98 0.13 -16.40
CA ARG A 36 -19.22 0.84 -16.11
C ARG A 36 -19.67 0.66 -14.66
N SER A 37 -19.49 -0.54 -14.10
CA SER A 37 -19.77 -0.80 -12.68
C SER A 37 -18.80 -0.07 -11.75
N VAL A 38 -17.53 0.08 -12.15
CA VAL A 38 -16.53 0.86 -11.42
C VAL A 38 -17.00 2.31 -11.29
N LEU A 39 -17.57 2.89 -12.35
CA LEU A 39 -17.99 4.29 -12.39
C LEU A 39 -19.39 4.59 -11.81
N ALA A 40 -20.11 3.60 -11.25
CA ALA A 40 -21.51 3.78 -10.83
C ALA A 40 -21.69 4.35 -9.41
N ASP A 41 -20.69 4.20 -8.52
CA ASP A 41 -20.78 4.60 -7.12
C ASP A 41 -20.19 6.02 -6.89
N PRO A 42 -20.96 7.03 -6.47
CA PRO A 42 -20.50 8.43 -6.41
C PRO A 42 -19.25 8.64 -5.52
N GLY A 43 -19.20 7.99 -4.35
CA GLY A 43 -18.05 8.11 -3.43
C GLY A 43 -16.78 7.44 -3.96
N TRP A 44 -16.93 6.34 -4.70
CA TRP A 44 -15.83 5.64 -5.35
C TRP A 44 -15.31 6.41 -6.56
N VAL A 45 -16.22 6.99 -7.36
CA VAL A 45 -15.87 7.87 -8.49
C VAL A 45 -15.09 9.10 -8.02
N ALA A 46 -15.47 9.68 -6.88
CA ALA A 46 -14.72 10.79 -6.29
C ALA A 46 -13.28 10.37 -5.92
N GLY A 47 -13.09 9.19 -5.30
CA GLY A 47 -11.76 8.67 -4.98
C GLY A 47 -10.92 8.35 -6.23
N LEU A 48 -11.54 7.79 -7.26
CA LEU A 48 -10.89 7.50 -8.54
C LEU A 48 -10.50 8.77 -9.29
N ALA A 49 -11.42 9.73 -9.39
CA ALA A 49 -11.18 11.02 -10.02
C ALA A 49 -10.07 11.77 -9.30
N TRP A 50 -10.05 11.73 -7.96
CA TRP A 50 -8.97 12.30 -7.17
C TRP A 50 -7.62 11.65 -7.46
N ALA A 51 -7.53 10.31 -7.50
CA ALA A 51 -6.27 9.61 -7.74
C ALA A 51 -5.71 9.90 -9.15
N ILE A 52 -6.60 9.97 -10.14
CA ILE A 52 -6.23 10.35 -11.51
C ILE A 52 -5.80 11.82 -11.55
N ALA A 53 -6.51 12.72 -10.88
CA ALA A 53 -6.18 14.14 -10.86
C ALA A 53 -4.83 14.41 -10.18
N THR A 54 -4.53 13.77 -9.06
CA THR A 54 -3.22 13.88 -8.40
C THR A 54 -2.09 13.33 -9.26
N THR A 55 -2.32 12.17 -9.91
CA THR A 55 -1.37 11.61 -10.88
C THR A 55 -1.09 12.62 -11.99
N LEU A 56 -2.13 13.16 -12.63
CA LEU A 56 -2.00 14.15 -13.70
C LEU A 56 -1.33 15.45 -13.22
N LEU A 57 -1.63 15.93 -12.02
CA LEU A 57 -0.99 17.11 -11.42
C LEU A 57 0.52 16.92 -11.23
N LEU A 58 0.98 15.73 -10.83
CA LEU A 58 2.41 15.43 -10.73
C LEU A 58 3.08 15.47 -12.10
N PHE A 59 2.42 14.94 -13.14
CA PHE A 59 2.92 15.00 -14.51
C PHE A 59 2.92 16.42 -15.08
N LEU A 60 1.89 17.21 -14.79
CA LEU A 60 1.84 18.62 -15.17
C LEU A 60 2.96 19.42 -14.46
N ASN A 61 3.22 19.15 -13.18
CA ASN A 61 4.34 19.73 -12.46
C ASN A 61 5.70 19.29 -13.04
N ASN A 62 5.83 18.03 -13.43
CA ASN A 62 7.03 17.55 -14.12
C ASN A 62 7.23 18.28 -15.46
N ALA A 63 6.18 18.35 -16.29
CA ALA A 63 6.20 19.04 -17.57
C ALA A 63 6.50 20.53 -17.44
N TRP A 64 5.94 21.20 -16.42
CA TRP A 64 6.19 22.62 -16.15
C TRP A 64 7.65 22.94 -15.83
N PHE A 65 8.32 22.07 -15.06
CA PHE A 65 9.74 22.25 -14.72
C PHE A 65 10.69 21.67 -15.77
N ALA A 66 10.26 20.70 -16.57
CA ALA A 66 11.10 20.01 -17.55
C ALA A 66 11.06 20.63 -18.96
N MET A 67 9.99 21.34 -19.34
CA MET A 67 9.86 21.92 -20.69
C MET A 67 10.20 23.41 -20.71
N PRO A 68 11.19 23.87 -21.53
CA PRO A 68 11.04 25.18 -22.16
C PRO A 68 9.77 25.17 -23.04
N PRO A 69 9.14 26.32 -23.37
CA PRO A 69 7.80 26.38 -23.98
C PRO A 69 7.62 25.66 -25.34
N PHE A 70 8.66 25.01 -25.88
CA PHE A 70 8.67 24.24 -27.12
C PHE A 70 9.49 22.94 -26.99
N GLY A 71 9.02 21.97 -26.20
CA GLY A 71 9.57 20.60 -26.22
C GLY A 71 9.33 19.92 -27.58
N SER A 72 10.21 19.00 -27.99
CA SER A 72 10.03 18.27 -29.26
C SER A 72 8.77 17.39 -29.20
N LEU A 73 8.10 17.13 -30.35
CA LEU A 73 6.91 16.26 -30.39
C LEU A 73 7.16 14.91 -29.70
N LYS A 74 8.39 14.40 -29.78
CA LYS A 74 8.82 13.15 -29.14
C LYS A 74 8.78 13.22 -27.61
N GLU A 75 9.20 14.34 -27.01
CA GLU A 75 9.15 14.54 -25.55
C GLU A 75 7.72 14.67 -25.05
N VAL A 76 6.87 15.41 -25.77
CA VAL A 76 5.44 15.52 -25.45
C VAL A 76 4.75 14.16 -25.51
N MET A 77 5.02 13.37 -26.56
CA MET A 77 4.48 12.01 -26.68
C MET A 77 4.99 11.07 -25.58
N ALA A 78 6.26 11.21 -25.16
CA ALA A 78 6.81 10.42 -24.07
C ALA A 78 6.11 10.72 -22.73
N GLU A 79 5.95 12.00 -22.37
CA GLU A 79 5.25 12.41 -21.14
C GLU A 79 3.78 11.97 -21.13
N LEU A 80 3.08 12.09 -22.26
CA LEU A 80 1.71 11.57 -22.41
C LEU A 80 1.65 10.05 -22.23
N GLY A 81 2.64 9.32 -22.76
CA GLY A 81 2.77 7.88 -22.60
C GLY A 81 2.95 7.49 -21.13
N VAL A 82 3.82 8.19 -20.40
CA VAL A 82 4.06 7.94 -18.97
C VAL A 82 2.81 8.25 -18.14
N ALA A 83 2.15 9.40 -18.39
CA ALA A 83 0.91 9.76 -17.72
C ALA A 83 -0.21 8.74 -17.97
N GLY A 84 -0.33 8.25 -19.21
CA GLY A 84 -1.27 7.20 -19.58
C GLY A 84 -0.99 5.88 -18.85
N LEU A 85 0.27 5.47 -18.76
CA LEU A 85 0.67 4.25 -18.04
C LEU A 85 0.43 4.37 -16.54
N ALA A 86 0.73 5.53 -15.95
CA ALA A 86 0.42 5.83 -14.55
C ALA A 86 -1.07 5.76 -14.26
N CYS A 87 -1.91 6.38 -15.10
CA CYS A 87 -3.37 6.26 -14.99
C CYS A 87 -3.83 4.81 -15.11
N GLY A 88 -3.25 4.04 -16.02
CA GLY A 88 -3.52 2.60 -16.17
C GLY A 88 -3.24 1.80 -14.89
N ILE A 89 -2.11 2.06 -14.23
CA ILE A 89 -1.75 1.42 -12.94
C ILE A 89 -2.78 1.78 -11.86
N VAL A 90 -3.14 3.06 -11.74
CA VAL A 90 -4.13 3.52 -10.76
C VAL A 90 -5.49 2.86 -11.00
N LEU A 91 -5.94 2.78 -12.26
CA LEU A 91 -7.19 2.10 -12.63
C LEU A 91 -7.15 0.60 -12.31
N LEU A 92 -6.01 -0.06 -12.53
CA LEU A 92 -5.84 -1.48 -12.21
C LEU A 92 -5.95 -1.71 -10.70
N VAL A 93 -5.27 -0.91 -9.89
CA VAL A 93 -5.32 -1.03 -8.42
C VAL A 93 -6.69 -0.66 -7.87
N ALA A 94 -7.31 0.40 -8.38
CA ALA A 94 -8.70 0.72 -8.05
C ALA A 94 -9.63 -0.48 -8.37
N GLY A 95 -9.42 -1.09 -9.54
CA GLY A 95 -10.11 -2.30 -9.94
C GLY A 95 -9.93 -3.48 -8.98
N TYR A 96 -8.69 -3.72 -8.55
CA TYR A 96 -8.36 -4.72 -7.53
C TYR A 96 -9.09 -4.45 -6.21
N LEU A 97 -9.04 -3.20 -5.72
CA LEU A 97 -9.71 -2.81 -4.48
C LEU A 97 -11.22 -3.01 -4.56
N LYS A 98 -11.86 -2.60 -5.67
CA LYS A 98 -13.30 -2.79 -5.84
C LYS A 98 -13.70 -4.27 -5.91
N HIS A 99 -12.85 -5.12 -6.47
CA HIS A 99 -13.18 -6.53 -6.65
C HIS A 99 -12.90 -7.37 -5.40
N TYR A 100 -11.71 -7.22 -4.82
CA TYR A 100 -11.17 -8.06 -3.74
C TYR A 100 -11.26 -7.43 -2.35
N GLU A 101 -11.24 -6.10 -2.22
CA GLU A 101 -11.24 -5.37 -0.94
C GLU A 101 -12.51 -4.51 -0.82
N ARG A 102 -13.68 -5.15 -1.01
CA ARG A 102 -14.98 -4.48 -1.12
C ARG A 102 -15.34 -3.61 0.08
N ASP A 103 -14.93 -4.01 1.27
CA ASP A 103 -15.21 -3.28 2.51
C ASP A 103 -14.48 -1.94 2.54
N VAL A 104 -13.23 -1.92 2.08
CA VAL A 104 -12.43 -0.70 1.93
C VAL A 104 -12.98 0.16 0.79
N ALA A 105 -13.35 -0.46 -0.33
CA ALA A 105 -13.88 0.25 -1.49
C ALA A 105 -15.25 0.91 -1.25
N ARG A 106 -16.06 0.35 -0.33
CA ARG A 106 -17.37 0.92 0.03
C ARG A 106 -17.30 1.96 1.14
N SER A 107 -16.23 1.95 1.94
CA SER A 107 -16.11 2.84 3.08
C SER A 107 -15.48 4.19 2.66
N PRO A 108 -16.24 5.30 2.66
CA PRO A 108 -15.71 6.60 2.26
C PRO A 108 -14.55 7.05 3.17
N ARG A 109 -14.59 6.71 4.46
CA ARG A 109 -13.52 7.05 5.42
C ARG A 109 -12.18 6.42 5.05
N HIS A 110 -12.16 5.14 4.65
CA HIS A 110 -10.94 4.48 4.22
C HIS A 110 -10.40 5.05 2.91
N LEU A 111 -11.30 5.39 1.96
CA LEU A 111 -10.90 6.04 0.71
C LEU A 111 -10.29 7.44 0.95
N TYR A 112 -10.91 8.25 1.81
CA TYR A 112 -10.36 9.56 2.18
C TYR A 112 -9.01 9.45 2.88
N LEU A 113 -8.85 8.48 3.78
CA LEU A 113 -7.58 8.22 4.41
C LEU A 113 -6.51 7.83 3.39
N VAL A 114 -6.79 6.85 2.51
CA VAL A 114 -5.87 6.44 1.44
C VAL A 114 -5.46 7.65 0.60
N ALA A 115 -6.42 8.49 0.25
CA ALA A 115 -6.19 9.71 -0.51
C ALA A 115 -5.27 10.69 0.24
N ILE A 116 -5.60 11.02 1.50
CA ILE A 116 -4.82 11.94 2.33
C ILE A 116 -3.38 11.44 2.52
N VAL A 117 -3.19 10.16 2.86
CA VAL A 117 -1.85 9.60 3.08
C VAL A 117 -1.02 9.64 1.79
N ALA A 118 -1.61 9.26 0.65
CA ALA A 118 -0.94 9.35 -0.64
C ALA A 118 -0.61 10.82 -1.01
N MET A 119 -1.52 11.77 -0.77
CA MET A 119 -1.27 13.20 -1.00
C MET A 119 -0.15 13.74 -0.11
N CYS A 120 -0.15 13.41 1.18
CA CYS A 120 0.89 13.81 2.11
C CYS A 120 2.25 13.25 1.68
N TYR A 121 2.32 11.99 1.24
CA TYR A 121 3.54 11.40 0.72
C TYR A 121 4.06 12.14 -0.53
N LEU A 122 3.18 12.41 -1.50
CA LEU A 122 3.55 13.12 -2.72
C LEU A 122 3.99 14.57 -2.43
N ALA A 123 3.28 15.28 -1.55
CA ALA A 123 3.67 16.61 -1.10
C ALA A 123 5.03 16.59 -0.38
N PHE A 124 5.28 15.57 0.45
CA PHE A 124 6.57 15.40 1.12
C PHE A 124 7.70 15.14 0.12
N LEU A 125 7.47 14.33 -0.91
CA LEU A 125 8.46 14.14 -1.99
C LEU A 125 8.76 15.41 -2.75
N LEU A 126 7.75 16.23 -3.06
CA LEU A 126 7.95 17.54 -3.68
C LEU A 126 8.76 18.47 -2.79
N LEU A 127 8.52 18.43 -1.47
CA LEU A 127 9.32 19.18 -0.49
C LEU A 127 10.79 18.75 -0.50
N LEU A 128 11.05 17.44 -0.44
CA LEU A 128 12.41 16.88 -0.50
C LEU A 128 13.13 17.30 -1.79
N ARG A 129 12.41 17.31 -2.92
CA ARG A 129 12.93 17.78 -4.20
C ARG A 129 13.30 19.27 -4.14
N THR A 130 12.43 20.12 -3.60
CA THR A 130 12.68 21.57 -3.48
C THR A 130 13.92 21.87 -2.64
N PHE A 131 14.16 21.09 -1.58
CA PHE A 131 15.36 21.21 -0.74
C PHE A 131 16.58 20.44 -1.28
N MET A 132 16.52 19.91 -2.50
CA MET A 132 17.61 19.18 -3.14
C MET A 132 18.12 17.99 -2.31
N VAL A 133 17.23 17.36 -1.53
CA VAL A 133 17.57 16.16 -0.76
C VAL A 133 17.84 15.01 -1.75
N PRO A 134 18.92 14.23 -1.56
CA PRO A 134 19.22 13.12 -2.45
C PRO A 134 18.06 12.13 -2.56
N VAL A 135 17.76 11.69 -3.78
CA VAL A 135 16.63 10.79 -4.07
C VAL A 135 16.75 9.43 -3.36
N ALA A 136 17.96 9.03 -2.97
CA ALA A 136 18.19 7.85 -2.13
C ALA A 136 17.47 7.91 -0.77
N VAL A 137 17.17 9.12 -0.27
CA VAL A 137 16.34 9.32 0.94
C VAL A 137 14.87 9.42 0.52
N ASN A 138 14.27 8.29 0.15
CA ASN A 138 12.87 8.24 -0.23
C ASN A 138 12.06 7.47 0.83
N PRO A 139 11.15 8.12 1.59
CA PRO A 139 10.40 7.48 2.66
C PRO A 139 9.16 6.72 2.14
N VAL A 140 9.29 5.98 1.04
CA VAL A 140 8.24 5.06 0.55
C VAL A 140 7.74 4.13 1.67
N PRO A 141 8.59 3.60 2.57
CA PRO A 141 8.12 2.77 3.67
C PRO A 141 7.11 3.45 4.59
N ALA A 142 7.18 4.77 4.78
CA ALA A 142 6.23 5.51 5.60
C ALA A 142 4.81 5.46 5.01
N LEU A 143 4.68 5.64 3.69
CA LEU A 143 3.41 5.50 2.97
C LEU A 143 2.82 4.09 3.20
N GLY A 144 3.63 3.05 3.01
CA GLY A 144 3.20 1.68 3.18
C GLY A 144 2.77 1.36 4.61
N MET A 145 3.58 1.73 5.61
CA MET A 145 3.28 1.47 7.01
C MET A 145 2.01 2.18 7.46
N LEU A 146 1.80 3.46 7.13
CA LEU A 146 0.57 4.17 7.51
C LEU A 146 -0.67 3.48 6.95
N LEU A 147 -0.65 3.10 5.67
CA LEU A 147 -1.77 2.39 5.06
C LEU A 147 -1.99 1.00 5.67
N ALA A 148 -0.92 0.30 6.06
CA ALA A 148 -1.01 -1.02 6.67
C ALA A 148 -1.63 -0.96 8.07
N VAL A 149 -1.27 0.06 8.86
CA VAL A 149 -1.79 0.25 10.22
C VAL A 149 -3.26 0.65 10.24
N PHE A 150 -3.69 1.52 9.32
CA PHE A 150 -5.06 2.03 9.33
C PHE A 150 -6.06 1.22 8.51
N VAL A 151 -5.60 0.54 7.45
CA VAL A 151 -6.51 -0.16 6.51
C VAL A 151 -6.29 -1.66 6.61
N ASN A 152 -5.30 -2.17 5.88
CA ASN A 152 -4.78 -3.52 5.99
C ASN A 152 -3.53 -3.65 5.10
N TRP A 153 -2.73 -4.69 5.34
CA TRP A 153 -1.47 -4.91 4.62
C TRP A 153 -1.64 -5.16 3.11
N ARG A 154 -2.75 -5.77 2.67
CA ARG A 154 -3.02 -6.10 1.25
C ARG A 154 -3.29 -4.84 0.44
N VAL A 155 -4.13 -3.94 0.97
CA VAL A 155 -4.42 -2.62 0.41
C VAL A 155 -3.17 -1.76 0.43
N ALA A 156 -2.41 -1.76 1.54
CA ALA A 156 -1.17 -1.00 1.64
C ALA A 156 -0.17 -1.37 0.53
N MET A 157 0.09 -2.66 0.30
CA MET A 157 0.98 -3.10 -0.78
C MET A 157 0.51 -2.61 -2.16
N ALA A 158 -0.79 -2.76 -2.46
CA ALA A 158 -1.37 -2.40 -3.74
C ALA A 158 -1.33 -0.88 -3.98
N VAL A 159 -1.68 -0.07 -2.97
CA VAL A 159 -1.68 1.39 -3.06
C VAL A 159 -0.25 1.93 -3.10
N THR A 160 0.68 1.41 -2.31
CA THR A 160 2.09 1.80 -2.40
C THR A 160 2.64 1.56 -3.80
N LEU A 161 2.30 0.43 -4.43
CA LEU A 161 2.66 0.17 -5.81
C LEU A 161 2.02 1.19 -6.76
N ALA A 162 0.74 1.50 -6.60
CA ALA A 162 0.03 2.46 -7.46
C ALA A 162 0.60 3.88 -7.38
N VAL A 163 1.06 4.30 -6.20
CA VAL A 163 1.58 5.64 -5.96
C VAL A 163 3.07 5.73 -6.33
N ALA A 164 3.88 4.74 -5.93
CA ALA A 164 5.33 4.82 -6.10
C ALA A 164 5.79 4.40 -7.50
N LEU A 165 5.15 3.42 -8.15
CA LEU A 165 5.61 2.94 -9.45
C LEU A 165 5.58 4.01 -10.56
N PRO A 166 4.56 4.88 -10.66
CA PRO A 166 4.59 6.01 -11.59
C PRO A 166 5.77 6.97 -11.37
N LEU A 167 6.22 7.13 -10.13
CA LEU A 167 7.37 7.98 -9.81
C LEU A 167 8.67 7.40 -10.38
N ALA A 168 8.78 6.08 -10.48
CA ALA A 168 9.95 5.42 -11.07
C ALA A 168 10.14 5.79 -12.55
N LEU A 169 9.06 6.15 -13.23
CA LEU A 169 9.05 6.55 -14.64
C LEU A 169 9.48 8.01 -14.83
N MET A 170 9.59 8.78 -13.74
CA MET A 170 10.04 10.16 -13.82
C MET A 170 11.56 10.23 -13.95
N PRO A 171 12.10 10.98 -14.94
CA PRO A 171 13.54 10.99 -15.22
C PRO A 171 14.43 11.36 -14.02
N TRP A 172 13.92 12.21 -13.13
CA TRP A 172 14.65 12.74 -11.97
C TRP A 172 14.64 11.82 -10.74
N GLN A 173 13.73 10.83 -10.68
CA GLN A 173 13.62 9.90 -9.54
C GLN A 173 14.61 8.74 -9.63
N GLY A 174 15.03 8.37 -10.84
CA GLY A 174 15.90 7.22 -11.07
C GLY A 174 15.21 5.90 -10.74
N HIS A 175 14.87 5.13 -11.78
CA HIS A 175 14.10 3.89 -11.70
C HIS A 175 14.53 2.93 -10.57
N ALA A 176 15.85 2.76 -10.37
CA ALA A 176 16.39 1.87 -9.33
C ALA A 176 16.00 2.30 -7.91
N TYR A 177 16.06 3.59 -7.59
CA TYR A 177 15.78 4.08 -6.23
C TYR A 177 14.32 3.86 -5.85
N THR A 178 13.40 4.11 -6.79
CA THR A 178 11.97 3.92 -6.53
C THR A 178 11.61 2.44 -6.40
N LEU A 179 12.17 1.55 -7.24
CA LEU A 179 11.94 0.11 -7.14
C LEU A 179 12.45 -0.47 -5.82
N VAL A 180 13.65 -0.04 -5.41
CA VAL A 180 14.24 -0.39 -4.11
C VAL A 180 13.39 0.16 -2.96
N GLY A 181 12.86 1.38 -3.09
CA GLY A 181 11.92 1.96 -2.12
C GLY A 181 10.61 1.18 -1.99
N ILE A 182 10.05 0.68 -3.10
CA ILE A 182 8.86 -0.20 -3.08
C ILE A 182 9.18 -1.50 -2.35
N ALA A 183 10.33 -2.12 -2.64
CA ALA A 183 10.76 -3.34 -1.95
C ALA A 183 10.92 -3.10 -0.44
N GLY A 184 11.57 -2.00 -0.04
CA GLY A 184 11.67 -1.59 1.36
C GLY A 184 10.32 -1.35 2.02
N ALA A 185 9.39 -0.72 1.30
CA ALA A 185 8.04 -0.47 1.81
C ALA A 185 7.26 -1.76 2.02
N TRP A 186 7.37 -2.73 1.12
CA TRP A 186 6.74 -4.04 1.30
C TRP A 186 7.33 -4.82 2.48
N VAL A 187 8.65 -4.77 2.69
CA VAL A 187 9.29 -5.31 3.90
C VAL A 187 8.71 -4.64 5.15
N ALA A 188 8.57 -3.30 5.15
CA ALA A 188 7.99 -2.56 6.25
C ALA A 188 6.52 -2.95 6.51
N ILE A 189 5.69 -3.01 5.45
CA ILE A 189 4.26 -3.36 5.51
C ILE A 189 4.07 -4.75 6.14
N VAL A 190 4.85 -5.74 5.68
CA VAL A 190 4.77 -7.10 6.24
C VAL A 190 5.22 -7.11 7.70
N SER A 191 6.25 -6.32 8.04
CA SER A 191 6.76 -6.22 9.41
C SER A 191 5.74 -5.61 10.38
N VAL A 192 4.91 -4.66 9.93
CA VAL A 192 3.86 -4.03 10.76
C VAL A 192 2.51 -4.75 10.67
N ARG A 193 2.41 -5.91 10.00
CA ARG A 193 1.16 -6.68 9.90
C ARG A 193 0.63 -7.11 11.28
N ARG A 194 1.51 -7.36 12.24
CA ARG A 194 1.17 -7.73 13.62
C ARG A 194 1.89 -6.80 14.59
N ILE A 195 1.23 -5.69 14.91
CA ILE A 195 1.75 -4.72 15.89
C ILE A 195 1.33 -5.16 17.28
N ARG A 196 2.32 -5.30 18.17
CA ARG A 196 2.11 -5.50 19.61
C ARG A 196 2.61 -4.30 20.41
N GLU A 197 3.66 -3.63 19.95
CA GLU A 197 4.28 -2.52 20.65
C GLU A 197 4.60 -1.36 19.71
N ARG A 198 4.72 -0.15 20.26
CA ARG A 198 5.22 1.03 19.52
C ARG A 198 6.60 0.80 18.91
N TRP A 199 7.40 -0.03 19.56
CA TRP A 199 8.74 -0.38 19.10
C TRP A 199 8.74 -1.23 17.80
N ASP A 200 7.63 -1.91 17.46
CA ASP A 200 7.55 -2.72 16.23
C ASP A 200 7.61 -1.85 14.96
N VAL A 201 7.13 -0.61 15.01
CA VAL A 201 7.28 0.36 13.90
C VAL A 201 8.75 0.74 13.72
N GLY A 202 9.48 0.91 14.83
CA GLY A 202 10.92 1.16 14.80
C GLY A 202 11.69 0.01 14.13
N LYS A 203 11.39 -1.25 14.53
CA LYS A 203 11.97 -2.45 13.90
C LYS A 203 11.62 -2.53 12.40
N ALA A 204 10.37 -2.27 12.05
CA ALA A 204 9.93 -2.26 10.65
C ALA A 204 10.69 -1.21 9.82
N GLY A 205 10.95 -0.02 10.37
CA GLY A 205 11.78 0.99 9.74
C GLY A 205 13.22 0.54 9.53
N ILE A 206 13.84 -0.09 10.53
CA ILE A 206 15.20 -0.64 10.41
C ILE A 206 15.25 -1.72 9.32
N LEU A 207 14.31 -2.66 9.32
CA LEU A 207 14.22 -3.72 8.30
C LEU A 207 14.00 -3.15 6.90
N ALA A 208 13.16 -2.12 6.76
CA ALA A 208 12.97 -1.40 5.51
C ALA A 208 14.27 -0.75 5.03
N GLY A 209 15.01 -0.10 5.93
CA GLY A 209 16.30 0.51 5.63
C GLY A 209 17.33 -0.52 5.15
N ILE A 210 17.42 -1.67 5.84
CA ILE A 210 18.30 -2.78 5.43
C ILE A 210 17.91 -3.30 4.04
N ALA A 211 16.61 -3.50 3.79
CA ALA A 211 16.12 -3.96 2.50
C ALA A 211 16.44 -2.96 1.37
N MET A 212 16.31 -1.66 1.65
CA MET A 212 16.65 -0.61 0.69
C MET A 212 18.15 -0.53 0.43
N ALA A 213 18.96 -0.60 1.49
CA ALA A 213 20.42 -0.65 1.36
C ALA A 213 20.88 -1.86 0.53
N ALA A 214 20.34 -3.04 0.83
CA ALA A 214 20.65 -4.27 0.09
C ALA A 214 20.19 -4.18 -1.38
N GLY A 215 18.96 -3.69 -1.61
CA GLY A 215 18.44 -3.51 -2.96
C GLY A 215 19.29 -2.57 -3.81
N LEU A 216 19.74 -1.46 -3.22
CA LEU A 216 20.62 -0.52 -3.92
C LEU A 216 22.05 -1.04 -4.09
N ALA A 217 22.55 -1.82 -3.13
CA ALA A 217 23.84 -2.50 -3.27
C ALA A 217 23.83 -3.45 -4.48
N ILE A 218 22.71 -4.12 -4.74
CA ILE A 218 22.54 -4.97 -5.93
C ILE A 218 22.32 -4.12 -7.20
N ALA A 219 21.51 -3.06 -7.11
CA ALA A 219 21.10 -2.29 -8.28
C ALA A 219 22.18 -1.35 -8.84
N GLY A 220 23.06 -0.82 -7.99
CA GLY A 220 24.08 0.14 -8.40
C GLY A 220 25.01 -0.35 -9.52
N PRO A 221 25.67 -1.51 -9.37
CA PRO A 221 26.57 -2.08 -10.39
C PRO A 221 25.88 -2.44 -11.72
N LEU A 222 24.55 -2.51 -11.75
CA LEU A 222 23.79 -2.76 -12.98
C LEU A 222 23.68 -1.51 -13.87
N SER A 223 23.94 -0.32 -13.33
CA SER A 223 23.93 0.92 -14.09
C SER A 223 25.23 1.05 -14.90
N PRO A 224 25.18 1.37 -16.21
CA PRO A 224 26.38 1.59 -17.02
C PRO A 224 27.27 2.75 -16.54
N THR A 225 26.72 3.68 -15.76
CA THR A 225 27.35 4.93 -15.33
C THR A 225 27.56 4.99 -13.81
N TRP A 226 27.85 3.86 -13.16
CA TRP A 226 28.00 3.82 -11.71
C TRP A 226 29.37 4.33 -11.26
N GLU A 227 29.38 5.13 -10.19
CA GLU A 227 30.59 5.60 -9.53
C GLU A 227 30.62 5.07 -8.09
N LEU A 228 31.75 4.48 -7.67
CA LEU A 228 31.88 3.79 -6.38
C LEU A 228 31.54 4.69 -5.19
N GLU A 229 32.02 5.94 -5.18
CA GLU A 229 31.78 6.88 -4.08
C GLU A 229 30.29 7.25 -3.96
N SER A 230 29.67 7.61 -5.09
CA SER A 230 28.24 7.96 -5.12
C SER A 230 27.36 6.78 -4.72
N TRP A 231 27.73 5.57 -5.15
CA TRP A 231 27.02 4.34 -4.84
C TRP A 231 27.06 4.01 -3.34
N LEU A 232 28.25 4.03 -2.72
CA LEU A 232 28.39 3.79 -1.28
C LEU A 232 27.63 4.82 -0.44
N ARG A 233 27.71 6.10 -0.82
CA ARG A 233 26.95 7.17 -0.18
C ARG A 233 25.45 6.91 -0.27
N ASN A 234 24.95 6.55 -1.46
CA ASN A 234 23.53 6.33 -1.66
C ASN A 234 23.01 5.07 -0.95
N ILE A 235 23.83 4.03 -0.77
CA ILE A 235 23.50 2.87 0.09
C ILE A 235 23.26 3.33 1.53
N GLY A 236 24.16 4.16 2.08
CA GLY A 236 24.01 4.71 3.43
C GLY A 236 22.74 5.56 3.58
N LEU A 237 22.45 6.41 2.59
CA LEU A 237 21.23 7.23 2.56
C LEU A 237 19.95 6.37 2.44
N ALA A 238 19.97 5.33 1.61
CA ALA A 238 18.89 4.37 1.49
C ALA A 238 18.67 3.61 2.80
N ALA A 239 19.74 3.23 3.50
CA ALA A 239 19.65 2.62 4.83
C ALA A 239 18.95 3.55 5.83
N LEU A 240 19.25 4.85 5.78
CA LEU A 240 18.67 5.86 6.68
C LEU A 240 17.19 6.14 6.39
N SER A 241 16.74 5.96 5.15
CA SER A 241 15.35 6.23 4.74
C SER A 241 14.32 5.39 5.52
N GLY A 242 14.69 4.17 5.94
CA GLY A 242 13.83 3.28 6.72
C GLY A 242 13.56 3.81 8.13
N PRO A 243 14.59 4.06 8.96
CA PRO A 243 14.45 4.73 10.26
C PRO A 243 13.73 6.09 10.17
N ILE A 244 14.06 6.91 9.17
CA ILE A 244 13.35 8.17 8.90
C ILE A 244 11.85 7.91 8.69
N SER A 245 11.51 6.88 7.91
CA SER A 245 10.13 6.48 7.68
C SER A 245 9.42 6.06 8.97
N ALA A 246 10.07 5.31 9.86
CA ALA A 246 9.49 4.93 11.14
C ALA A 246 9.22 6.14 12.05
N VAL A 247 10.15 7.10 12.10
CA VAL A 247 9.96 8.36 12.84
C VAL A 247 8.78 9.14 12.26
N LEU A 248 8.67 9.24 10.93
CA LEU A 248 7.53 9.88 10.27
C LEU A 248 6.21 9.20 10.61
N VAL A 249 6.16 7.86 10.60
CA VAL A 249 4.95 7.11 10.97
C VAL A 249 4.57 7.41 12.42
N MET A 250 5.51 7.26 13.36
CA MET A 250 5.25 7.51 14.78
C MET A 250 4.81 8.95 15.05
N GLY A 251 5.35 9.92 14.30
CA GLY A 251 4.98 11.32 14.41
C GLY A 251 3.60 11.64 13.83
N VAL A 252 3.25 11.08 12.65
CA VAL A 252 2.02 11.42 11.91
C VAL A 252 0.81 10.61 12.37
N LEU A 253 1.01 9.36 12.79
CA LEU A 253 -0.05 8.44 13.19
C LEU A 253 -1.07 9.04 14.18
N PRO A 254 -0.69 9.63 15.34
CA PRO A 254 -1.67 10.13 16.30
C PRO A 254 -2.55 11.28 15.75
N TYR A 255 -2.01 12.06 14.80
CA TYR A 255 -2.80 13.11 14.15
C TYR A 255 -3.81 12.53 13.17
N LEU A 256 -3.41 11.51 12.40
CA LEU A 256 -4.33 10.80 11.49
C LEU A 256 -5.43 10.07 12.25
N GLU A 257 -5.15 9.48 13.42
CA GLU A 257 -6.15 8.86 14.29
C GLU A 257 -7.22 9.87 14.72
N ARG A 258 -6.80 11.06 15.16
CA ARG A 258 -7.71 12.14 15.57
C ARG A 258 -8.53 12.70 14.41
N LEU A 259 -7.92 12.86 13.23
CA LEU A 259 -8.58 13.42 12.05
C LEU A 259 -9.59 12.44 11.43
N THR A 260 -9.29 11.15 11.43
CA THR A 260 -10.14 10.14 10.78
C THR A 260 -11.11 9.46 11.74
N GLY A 261 -10.85 9.52 13.06
CA GLY A 261 -11.62 8.81 14.08
C GLY A 261 -11.50 7.29 13.97
N ILE A 262 -10.49 6.78 13.24
CA ILE A 262 -10.22 5.36 13.11
C ILE A 262 -9.32 4.94 14.28
N THR A 263 -9.80 4.01 15.10
CA THR A 263 -9.01 3.39 16.16
C THR A 263 -8.02 2.40 15.57
N THR A 264 -6.72 2.62 15.80
CA THR A 264 -5.68 1.68 15.37
C THR A 264 -5.32 0.72 16.50
N ALA A 265 -4.47 -0.27 16.20
CA ALA A 265 -3.87 -1.14 17.21
C ALA A 265 -3.17 -0.33 18.33
N PHE A 266 -2.58 0.83 18.01
CA PHE A 266 -1.92 1.66 19.01
C PHE A 266 -2.90 2.32 19.97
N THR A 267 -4.02 2.84 19.46
CA THR A 267 -5.07 3.40 20.32
C THR A 267 -5.64 2.31 21.24
N LEU A 268 -5.83 1.09 20.74
CA LEU A 268 -6.30 -0.05 21.54
C LEU A 268 -5.29 -0.45 22.62
N LEU A 269 -4.00 -0.53 22.28
CA LEU A 269 -2.92 -0.81 23.23
C LEU A 269 -2.82 0.28 24.31
N GLU A 270 -3.06 1.53 23.94
CA GLU A 270 -3.07 2.65 24.89
C GLU A 270 -4.26 2.57 25.85
N LEU A 271 -5.46 2.23 25.34
CA LEU A 271 -6.68 2.03 26.15
C LEU A 271 -6.60 0.80 27.05
N ALA A 272 -5.84 -0.23 26.65
CA ALA A 272 -5.62 -1.44 27.45
C ALA A 272 -4.65 -1.21 28.62
N ASN A 273 -3.96 -0.06 28.68
CA ASN A 273 -2.99 0.22 29.73
C ASN A 273 -3.69 0.42 31.10
N PRO A 274 -3.37 -0.39 32.13
CA PRO A 274 -3.97 -0.26 33.46
C PRO A 274 -3.71 1.08 34.15
N ALA A 275 -2.70 1.82 33.72
CA ALA A 275 -2.41 3.15 34.22
C ALA A 275 -3.45 4.21 33.77
N GLN A 276 -4.33 3.91 32.82
CA GLN A 276 -5.36 4.84 32.38
C GLN A 276 -6.41 5.09 33.48
N GLU A 277 -6.85 6.34 33.58
CA GLU A 277 -7.84 6.78 34.55
C GLU A 277 -9.15 5.98 34.46
N LEU A 278 -9.59 5.64 33.24
CA LEU A 278 -10.81 4.87 33.01
C LEU A 278 -10.71 3.45 33.60
N LEU A 279 -9.60 2.76 33.37
CA LEU A 279 -9.39 1.40 33.86
C LEU A 279 -9.15 1.38 35.37
N ARG A 280 -8.45 2.40 35.90
CA ARG A 280 -8.30 2.63 37.34
C ARG A 280 -9.65 2.92 38.01
N HIS A 281 -10.53 3.71 37.38
CA HIS A 281 -11.89 3.91 37.89
C HIS A 281 -12.72 2.63 37.88
N LEU A 282 -12.59 1.79 36.85
CA LEU A 282 -13.25 0.49 36.81
C LEU A 282 -12.75 -0.43 37.93
N LEU A 283 -11.43 -0.49 38.14
CA LEU A 283 -10.81 -1.26 39.23
C LEU A 283 -11.32 -0.80 40.61
N LEU A 284 -11.42 0.51 40.83
CA LEU A 284 -11.85 1.09 42.12
C LEU A 284 -13.35 0.96 42.36
N LYS A 285 -14.20 1.14 41.34
CA LYS A 285 -15.67 1.11 41.49
C LYS A 285 -16.26 -0.30 41.36
N ALA A 286 -15.64 -1.19 40.59
CA ALA A 286 -16.16 -2.52 40.27
C ALA A 286 -15.03 -3.54 40.05
N PRO A 287 -14.31 -3.96 41.12
CA PRO A 287 -13.14 -4.84 41.00
C PRO A 287 -13.47 -6.21 40.40
N GLY A 288 -14.66 -6.76 40.69
CA GLY A 288 -15.11 -8.03 40.11
C GLY A 288 -15.26 -7.96 38.58
N THR A 289 -15.86 -6.87 38.07
CA THR A 289 -16.00 -6.65 36.63
C THR A 289 -14.65 -6.42 35.96
N TYR A 290 -13.73 -5.70 36.61
CA TYR A 290 -12.36 -5.56 36.12
C TYR A 290 -11.67 -6.92 35.96
N HIS A 291 -11.69 -7.76 36.99
CA HIS A 291 -11.07 -9.08 36.94
C HIS A 291 -11.69 -9.98 35.87
N HIS A 292 -13.03 -9.98 35.75
CA HIS A 292 -13.71 -10.75 34.71
C HIS A 292 -13.31 -10.28 33.30
N SER A 293 -13.26 -8.97 33.05
CA SER A 293 -12.87 -8.42 31.75
C SER A 293 -11.42 -8.75 31.37
N ILE A 294 -10.48 -8.71 32.32
CA ILE A 294 -9.09 -9.12 32.07
C ILE A 294 -8.99 -10.62 31.77
N LEU A 295 -9.72 -11.46 32.52
CA LEU A 295 -9.68 -12.91 32.32
C LEU A 295 -10.27 -13.31 30.96
N VAL A 296 -11.40 -12.72 30.57
CA VAL A 296 -12.00 -12.89 29.25
C VAL A 296 -11.09 -12.33 28.15
N GLY A 297 -10.45 -11.19 28.38
CA GLY A 297 -9.48 -10.60 27.45
C GLY A 297 -8.31 -11.53 27.17
N ASN A 298 -7.69 -12.10 28.21
CA ASN A 298 -6.59 -13.05 28.08
C ASN A 298 -7.00 -14.34 27.35
N LEU A 299 -8.21 -14.86 27.61
CA LEU A 299 -8.74 -16.02 26.89
C LEU A 299 -8.97 -15.69 25.41
N GLY A 300 -9.47 -14.49 25.10
CA GLY A 300 -9.64 -14.00 23.74
C GLY A 300 -8.32 -13.83 23.00
N GLU A 301 -7.29 -13.27 23.65
CA GLU A 301 -5.94 -13.14 23.09
C GLU A 301 -5.34 -14.51 22.78
N ALA A 302 -5.42 -15.46 23.71
CA ALA A 302 -4.93 -16.83 23.51
C ALA A 302 -5.65 -17.55 22.35
N ALA A 303 -6.98 -17.36 22.24
CA ALA A 303 -7.75 -17.93 21.14
C ALA A 303 -7.37 -17.30 19.79
N ALA A 304 -7.19 -15.97 19.73
CA ALA A 304 -6.75 -15.26 18.53
C ALA A 304 -5.35 -15.69 18.09
N GLU A 305 -4.41 -15.81 19.03
CA GLU A 305 -3.04 -16.25 18.75
C GLU A 305 -2.98 -17.68 18.20
N ALA A 306 -3.90 -18.56 18.65
CA ALA A 306 -4.00 -19.93 18.14
C ALA A 306 -4.51 -20.04 16.69
N ILE A 307 -5.34 -19.10 16.22
CA ILE A 307 -5.91 -19.11 14.86
C ILE A 307 -5.23 -18.16 13.88
N GLY A 308 -4.38 -17.24 14.37
CA GLY A 308 -3.47 -16.40 13.58
C GLY A 308 -4.05 -15.08 13.09
#